data_AF-A0A1I8GCY3-F1
#
_entry.id   AF-A0A1I8GCY3-F1
#
_cell.length_a   1.000
_cell.length_b   1.000
_cell.length_c   1.000
_cell.angle_alpha   90.00
_cell.angle_beta   90.00
_cell.angle_gamma   90.00
#
_symmetry.space_group_name_H-M   'P 1'
#
loop_
_entity.id
_entity.type
_entity.pdbx_description
1 polymer ?
#
loop_
_entity_poly.entity_id
_entity_poly.type
_entity_poly.pdbx_seq_one_letter_code
_entity_poly.pdbx_strand_id
1 'polypeptide(L)'
;GMVEPVHRFNYTNPFHIAVLAAQAGPGRVFDRTCAWRATLAAVLHSAGVFVLNRLLFRRVAEALTKWENHPTVAEHESALVLKRYCLEAFDYYAAPLYLAFYELDVLALRSALFTLFVADCLRRLATELVLPYCLLLAQDRARRLRDAAAKKADADQQPPQQQQQQPALQEGDAVDSIQDARADNCVTDKTLLAEVSSDKYEQFDDYLEMCIQHGYILLFASSFPLASLLAI
;
A
#
# COMPACT_ATOMS: atom_id res chain seq x y z
N GLY A 1 3.98 59.73 -2.66
CA GLY A 1 2.75 59.10 -2.13
C GLY A 1 2.04 58.42 -3.27
N MET A 2 2.00 57.09 -3.27
CA MET A 2 1.11 56.31 -4.14
C MET A 2 0.25 55.47 -3.22
N VAL A 3 -1.03 55.81 -3.19
CA VAL A 3 -2.09 55.13 -2.44
C VAL A 3 -2.45 53.89 -3.24
N GLU A 4 -2.21 52.70 -2.70
CA GLU A 4 -2.73 51.48 -3.28
C GLU A 4 -4.26 51.44 -3.19
N PRO A 5 -4.96 50.96 -4.24
CA PRO A 5 -6.40 50.80 -4.17
C PRO A 5 -6.72 49.59 -3.30
N VAL A 6 -7.18 49.84 -2.08
CA VAL A 6 -7.84 48.84 -1.24
C VAL A 6 -9.15 48.46 -1.94
N HIS A 7 -9.12 47.41 -2.77
CA HIS A 7 -10.33 46.75 -3.25
C HIS A 7 -11.06 46.13 -2.05
N ARG A 8 -11.88 46.93 -1.38
CA ARG A 8 -12.88 46.46 -0.41
C ARG A 8 -13.99 45.76 -1.18
N PHE A 9 -13.81 44.47 -1.44
CA PHE A 9 -14.91 43.59 -1.82
C PHE A 9 -15.81 43.38 -0.60
N ASN A 10 -16.71 44.33 -0.35
CA ASN A 10 -17.83 44.17 0.59
C ASN A 10 -18.91 43.33 -0.10
N TYR A 11 -18.68 42.02 -0.21
CA TYR A 11 -19.75 41.06 -0.40
C TYR A 11 -19.98 40.38 0.95
N THR A 12 -21.05 40.77 1.65
CA THR A 12 -21.55 40.04 2.81
C THR A 12 -22.15 38.72 2.34
N ASN A 13 -21.28 37.76 2.02
CA ASN A 13 -21.67 36.40 1.75
C ASN A 13 -22.05 35.75 3.09
N PRO A 14 -23.25 35.14 3.22
CA PRO A 14 -23.70 34.51 4.46
C PRO A 14 -22.82 33.33 4.91
N PHE A 15 -21.91 32.86 4.06
CA PHE A 15 -20.94 31.79 4.34
C PHE A 15 -19.51 32.31 4.56
N HIS A 16 -19.28 33.63 4.67
CA HIS A 16 -17.95 34.19 4.89
C HIS A 16 -17.53 34.08 6.36
N ILE A 17 -16.89 32.97 6.70
CA ILE A 17 -16.28 32.76 8.01
C ILE A 17 -14.86 33.37 7.98
N ALA A 18 -14.68 34.50 8.68
CA ALA A 18 -13.44 35.30 8.64
C ALA A 18 -12.17 34.50 9.01
N VAL A 19 -12.30 33.52 9.91
CA VAL A 19 -11.20 32.64 10.33
C VAL A 19 -10.72 31.75 9.18
N LEU A 20 -11.63 31.20 8.39
CA LEU A 20 -11.31 30.35 7.24
C LEU A 20 -10.79 31.17 6.06
N ALA A 21 -11.38 32.35 5.82
CA ALA A 21 -10.90 33.28 4.79
C ALA A 21 -9.46 33.75 5.07
N ALA A 22 -9.12 34.01 6.34
CA ALA A 22 -7.77 34.36 6.74
C ALA A 22 -6.74 33.23 6.55
N GLN A 23 -7.20 31.97 6.51
CA GLN A 23 -6.36 30.80 6.26
C GLN A 23 -6.26 30.42 4.77
N ALA A 24 -7.05 31.06 3.89
CA ALA A 24 -7.04 30.88 2.44
C ALA A 24 -6.12 31.86 1.69
N GLY A 25 -5.41 32.74 2.41
CA GLY A 25 -4.40 33.63 1.82
C GLY A 25 -3.16 32.87 1.29
N PRO A 26 -2.35 33.51 0.41
CA PRO A 26 -1.20 32.87 -0.21
C PRO A 26 -0.18 32.37 0.83
N GLY A 27 0.22 31.10 0.74
CA GLY A 27 1.16 30.44 1.65
C GLY A 27 0.56 29.92 2.97
N ARG A 28 -0.76 29.94 3.15
CA ARG A 28 -1.44 29.41 4.34
C ARG A 28 -2.16 28.10 4.05
N VAL A 29 -2.63 27.43 5.11
CA VAL A 29 -3.12 26.04 5.09
C VAL A 29 -4.18 25.80 4.00
N PHE A 30 -5.09 26.74 3.70
CA PHE A 30 -6.13 26.56 2.67
C PHE A 30 -5.80 27.20 1.31
N ASP A 31 -4.56 27.60 1.07
CA ASP A 31 -4.14 28.08 -0.25
C ASP A 31 -4.36 27.00 -1.33
N ARG A 32 -4.75 27.43 -2.52
CA ARG A 32 -4.93 26.58 -3.71
C ARG A 32 -3.61 25.96 -4.17
N THR A 33 -2.47 26.58 -3.85
CA THR A 33 -1.13 26.11 -4.24
C THR A 33 -0.50 25.13 -3.24
N CYS A 34 -1.14 24.86 -2.11
CA CYS A 34 -0.56 24.02 -1.06
C CYS A 34 -0.48 22.53 -1.45
N ALA A 35 0.75 22.00 -1.48
CA ALA A 35 1.05 20.61 -1.81
C ALA A 35 0.29 19.58 -0.95
N TRP A 36 0.03 19.89 0.33
CA TRP A 36 -0.62 18.93 1.25
C TRP A 36 -2.07 18.57 0.83
N ARG A 37 -2.78 19.45 0.13
CA ARG A 37 -4.15 19.19 -0.35
C ARG A 37 -4.13 18.20 -1.52
N ALA A 38 -3.18 18.36 -2.43
CA ALA A 38 -2.97 17.44 -3.54
C ALA A 38 -2.53 16.06 -3.05
N THR A 39 -1.60 16.01 -2.08
CA THR A 39 -1.20 14.75 -1.45
C THR A 39 -2.34 14.11 -0.68
N LEU A 40 -3.16 14.89 0.03
CA LEU A 40 -4.32 14.36 0.74
C LEU A 40 -5.34 13.76 -0.23
N ALA A 41 -5.63 14.42 -1.35
CA ALA A 41 -6.53 13.89 -2.37
C ALA A 41 -6.00 12.57 -2.96
N ALA A 42 -4.69 12.49 -3.26
CA ALA A 42 -4.07 11.27 -3.76
C ALA A 42 -4.09 10.12 -2.73
N VAL A 43 -3.81 10.42 -1.46
CA VAL A 43 -3.85 9.43 -0.36
C VAL A 43 -5.27 8.95 -0.11
N LEU A 44 -6.25 9.84 -0.09
CA LEU A 44 -7.66 9.49 0.07
C LEU A 44 -8.17 8.64 -1.10
N HIS A 45 -7.81 9.01 -2.33
CA HIS A 45 -8.15 8.23 -3.52
C HIS A 45 -7.54 6.83 -3.44
N SER A 46 -6.24 6.74 -3.12
CA SER A 46 -5.54 5.45 -2.98
C SER A 46 -6.13 4.58 -1.87
N ALA A 47 -6.46 5.19 -0.72
CA ALA A 47 -7.10 4.49 0.38
C ALA A 47 -8.52 4.02 0.02
N GLY A 48 -9.29 4.84 -0.71
CA GLY A 48 -10.61 4.51 -1.20
C GLY A 48 -10.58 3.29 -2.13
N VAL A 49 -9.73 3.33 -3.16
CA VAL A 49 -9.54 2.22 -4.11
C VAL A 49 -9.08 0.96 -3.39
N PHE A 50 -8.12 1.07 -2.46
CA PHE A 50 -7.65 -0.07 -1.67
C PHE A 50 -8.77 -0.71 -0.84
N VAL A 51 -9.60 0.11 -0.17
CA VAL A 51 -10.73 -0.38 0.63
C VAL A 51 -11.78 -1.03 -0.26
N LEU A 52 -12.13 -0.39 -1.38
CA LEU A 52 -13.16 -0.89 -2.29
C LEU A 52 -12.73 -2.25 -2.90
N ASN A 53 -11.53 -2.31 -3.46
CA ASN A 53 -11.05 -3.49 -4.18
C ASN A 53 -10.67 -4.63 -3.21
N ARG A 54 -9.88 -4.34 -2.17
CA ARG A 54 -9.33 -5.39 -1.29
C ARG A 54 -10.32 -5.86 -0.21
N LEU A 55 -11.19 -4.98 0.28
CA LEU A 55 -12.09 -5.30 1.39
C LEU A 55 -13.52 -5.56 0.95
N LEU A 56 -14.08 -4.74 0.04
CA LEU A 56 -15.48 -4.90 -0.35
C LEU A 56 -15.64 -5.93 -1.47
N PHE A 57 -14.96 -5.74 -2.61
CA PHE A 57 -15.16 -6.61 -3.78
C PHE A 57 -14.72 -8.04 -3.55
N ARG A 58 -13.57 -8.26 -2.90
CA ARG A 58 -13.14 -9.61 -2.52
C ARG A 58 -14.17 -10.31 -1.63
N ARG A 59 -14.68 -9.64 -0.60
CA ARG A 59 -15.68 -10.23 0.32
C ARG A 59 -17.00 -10.54 -0.37
N VAL A 60 -17.45 -9.64 -1.24
CA VAL A 60 -18.68 -9.84 -2.02
C VAL A 60 -18.52 -11.00 -3.00
N ALA A 61 -17.42 -11.05 -3.76
CA ALA A 61 -17.14 -12.12 -4.70
C ALA A 61 -16.99 -13.49 -4.00
N GLU A 62 -16.29 -13.54 -2.87
CA GLU A 62 -16.20 -14.75 -2.05
C GLU A 62 -17.57 -15.20 -1.54
N ALA A 63 -18.39 -14.29 -1.03
CA ALA A 63 -19.72 -14.62 -0.52
C ALA A 63 -20.63 -15.17 -1.62
N LEU A 64 -20.63 -14.54 -2.80
CA LEU A 64 -21.36 -15.00 -3.98
C LEU A 64 -20.87 -16.38 -4.44
N THR A 65 -19.55 -16.58 -4.51
CA THR A 65 -18.99 -17.84 -5.02
C THR A 65 -19.14 -18.99 -4.01
N LYS A 66 -19.14 -18.70 -2.71
CA LYS A 66 -19.52 -19.66 -1.65
C LYS A 66 -21.00 -20.01 -1.72
N TRP A 67 -21.86 -19.03 -2.03
CA TRP A 67 -23.29 -19.25 -2.20
C TRP A 67 -23.62 -20.13 -3.42
N GLU A 68 -22.86 -20.01 -4.50
CA GLU A 68 -23.02 -20.83 -5.72
C GLU A 68 -22.62 -22.30 -5.56
N ASN A 69 -21.87 -22.65 -4.50
CA ASN A 69 -21.47 -24.01 -4.16
C ASN A 69 -20.94 -24.85 -5.35
N HIS A 70 -19.80 -24.43 -5.90
CA HIS A 70 -19.15 -25.15 -7.01
C HIS A 70 -18.66 -26.55 -6.60
N PRO A 71 -18.81 -27.57 -7.48
CA PRO A 71 -18.45 -28.95 -7.16
C PRO A 71 -16.94 -29.20 -7.17
N THR A 72 -16.16 -28.39 -7.91
CA THR A 72 -14.70 -28.50 -7.98
C THR A 72 -14.01 -27.21 -7.54
N VAL A 73 -12.81 -27.34 -6.97
CA VAL A 73 -12.00 -26.19 -6.54
C VAL A 73 -11.60 -25.33 -7.74
N ALA A 74 -11.27 -25.94 -8.88
CA ALA A 74 -10.89 -25.20 -10.09
C ALA A 74 -12.02 -24.30 -10.62
N GLU A 75 -13.26 -24.80 -10.61
CA GLU A 75 -14.44 -24.00 -11.00
C GLU A 75 -14.73 -22.91 -9.97
N HIS A 76 -14.57 -23.20 -8.67
CA HIS A 76 -14.71 -22.21 -7.61
C HIS A 76 -13.74 -21.04 -7.80
N GLU A 77 -12.45 -21.33 -7.97
CA GLU A 77 -11.40 -20.32 -8.16
C GLU A 77 -11.65 -19.52 -9.45
N SER A 78 -11.97 -20.19 -10.56
CA SER A 78 -12.23 -19.51 -11.84
C SER A 78 -13.44 -18.56 -11.76
N ALA A 79 -14.51 -19.00 -11.10
CA ALA A 79 -15.71 -18.19 -10.92
C ALA A 79 -15.47 -17.01 -9.96
N LEU A 80 -14.65 -17.20 -8.92
CA LEU A 80 -14.23 -16.14 -8.01
C LEU A 80 -13.42 -15.07 -8.75
N VAL A 81 -12.43 -15.49 -9.55
CA VAL A 81 -11.58 -14.58 -10.34
C VAL A 81 -12.44 -13.75 -11.31
N LEU A 82 -13.35 -14.38 -12.05
CA LEU A 82 -14.21 -13.67 -12.99
C LEU A 82 -15.10 -12.64 -12.29
N LYS A 83 -15.70 -12.99 -11.14
CA LYS A 83 -16.56 -12.06 -10.38
C LYS A 83 -15.76 -10.88 -9.84
N ARG A 84 -14.57 -11.13 -9.28
CA ARG A 84 -13.66 -10.07 -8.81
C ARG A 84 -13.29 -9.15 -9.97
N TYR A 85 -12.89 -9.72 -11.11
CA TYR A 85 -12.53 -8.96 -12.29
C TYR A 85 -13.68 -8.06 -12.76
N CYS A 86 -14.92 -8.56 -12.84
CA CYS A 86 -16.05 -7.74 -13.26
C CYS A 86 -16.32 -6.56 -12.31
N LEU A 87 -16.19 -6.76 -11.00
CA LEU A 87 -16.39 -5.70 -10.00
C LEU A 87 -15.28 -4.65 -10.06
N GLU A 88 -14.02 -5.09 -10.14
CA GLU A 88 -12.87 -4.19 -10.22
C GLU A 88 -12.81 -3.45 -11.56
N ALA A 89 -13.10 -4.13 -12.67
CA ALA A 89 -13.21 -3.50 -13.99
C ALA A 89 -14.32 -2.45 -14.03
N PHE A 90 -15.45 -2.68 -13.35
CA PHE A 90 -16.52 -1.68 -13.28
C PHE A 90 -16.05 -0.42 -12.57
N ASP A 91 -15.43 -0.54 -11.38
CA ASP A 91 -14.93 0.62 -10.64
C ASP A 91 -13.86 1.40 -11.43
N TYR A 92 -12.97 0.67 -12.11
CA TYR A 92 -11.88 1.27 -12.86
C TYR A 92 -12.31 1.93 -14.18
N TYR A 93 -13.24 1.32 -14.92
CA TYR A 93 -13.68 1.82 -16.23
C TYR A 93 -14.91 2.71 -16.19
N ALA A 94 -15.74 2.67 -15.13
CA ALA A 94 -17.01 3.41 -15.11
C ALA A 94 -16.81 4.92 -15.31
N ALA A 95 -15.86 5.54 -14.60
CA ALA A 95 -15.63 6.98 -14.71
C ALA A 95 -15.06 7.39 -16.10
N PRO A 96 -14.00 6.74 -16.64
CA PRO A 96 -13.55 7.01 -18.01
C PRO A 96 -14.60 6.72 -19.08
N LEU A 97 -15.40 5.66 -18.94
CA LEU A 97 -16.50 5.36 -19.87
C LEU A 97 -17.59 6.43 -19.84
N TYR A 98 -17.90 6.95 -18.65
CA TYR A 98 -18.83 8.07 -18.51
C TYR A 98 -18.28 9.33 -19.18
N LEU A 99 -17.02 9.71 -18.94
CA LEU A 99 -16.39 10.83 -19.64
C LEU A 99 -16.38 10.62 -21.17
N ALA A 100 -16.05 9.42 -21.62
CA ALA A 100 -15.90 9.11 -23.03
C ALA A 100 -17.22 9.10 -23.80
N PHE A 101 -18.27 8.51 -23.25
CA PHE A 101 -19.54 8.28 -23.98
C PHE A 101 -20.67 9.23 -23.59
N TYR A 102 -20.68 9.76 -22.35
CA TYR A 102 -21.74 10.67 -21.90
C TYR A 102 -21.32 12.13 -22.06
N GLU A 103 -20.14 12.51 -21.56
CA GLU A 103 -19.64 13.89 -21.69
C GLU A 103 -18.98 14.18 -23.04
N LEU A 104 -18.48 13.14 -23.73
CA LEU A 104 -17.86 13.23 -25.06
C LEU A 104 -16.67 14.23 -25.13
N ASP A 105 -16.02 14.52 -23.99
CA ASP A 105 -14.86 15.43 -23.93
C ASP A 105 -13.55 14.63 -23.98
N VAL A 106 -12.95 14.59 -25.16
CA VAL A 106 -11.69 13.86 -25.41
C VAL A 106 -10.50 14.50 -24.70
N LEU A 107 -10.50 15.81 -24.48
CA LEU A 107 -9.39 16.50 -23.79
C LEU A 107 -9.44 16.22 -22.29
N ALA A 108 -10.63 16.34 -21.70
CA ALA A 108 -10.85 15.99 -20.30
C ALA A 108 -10.54 14.50 -20.08
N LEU A 109 -11.05 13.62 -20.95
CA LEU A 109 -10.76 12.20 -20.94
C LEU A 109 -9.25 11.92 -20.95
N ARG A 110 -8.50 12.49 -21.90
CA ARG A 110 -7.05 12.27 -21.96
C ARG A 110 -6.34 12.71 -20.68
N SER A 111 -6.70 13.85 -20.12
CA SER A 111 -6.08 14.36 -18.89
C SER A 111 -6.44 13.49 -17.68
N ALA A 112 -7.69 13.03 -17.59
CA ALA A 112 -8.13 12.09 -16.56
C ALA A 112 -7.42 10.75 -16.71
N LEU A 113 -7.29 10.26 -17.96
CA LEU A 113 -6.66 8.98 -18.24
C LEU A 113 -5.18 8.97 -17.84
N PHE A 114 -4.45 10.01 -18.25
CA PHE A 114 -3.05 10.19 -17.86
C PHE A 114 -2.90 10.28 -16.34
N THR A 115 -3.77 11.06 -15.69
CA THR A 115 -3.71 11.24 -14.22
C THR A 115 -3.96 9.93 -13.49
N LEU A 116 -4.99 9.18 -13.89
CA LEU A 116 -5.32 7.88 -13.32
C LEU A 116 -4.17 6.89 -13.52
N PHE A 117 -3.62 6.80 -14.74
CA PHE A 117 -2.51 5.91 -15.05
C PHE A 117 -1.26 6.22 -14.21
N VAL A 118 -0.86 7.49 -14.12
CA VAL A 118 0.31 7.89 -13.32
C VAL A 118 0.07 7.63 -11.83
N ALA A 119 -1.11 7.97 -11.31
CA ALA A 119 -1.46 7.71 -9.91
C ALA A 119 -1.40 6.21 -9.60
N ASP A 120 -1.89 5.38 -10.53
CA ASP A 120 -1.92 3.94 -10.41
C ASP A 120 -0.52 3.31 -10.46
N CYS A 121 0.35 3.77 -11.37
CA CYS A 121 1.77 3.37 -11.39
C CYS A 121 2.51 3.77 -10.11
N LEU A 122 2.26 4.97 -9.58
CA LEU A 122 2.86 5.42 -8.32
C LEU A 122 2.35 4.60 -7.13
N ARG A 123 1.05 4.31 -7.09
CA ARG A 123 0.44 3.42 -6.10
C ARG A 123 1.09 2.04 -6.15
N ARG A 124 1.21 1.43 -7.33
CA ARG A 124 1.88 0.14 -7.54
C ARG A 124 3.31 0.14 -7.02
N LEU A 125 4.11 1.12 -7.44
CA LEU A 125 5.49 1.25 -6.96
C LEU A 125 5.55 1.33 -5.43
N ALA A 126 4.61 2.07 -4.81
CA ALA A 126 4.53 2.18 -3.36
C ALA A 126 4.11 0.85 -2.70
N THR A 127 3.12 0.13 -3.24
CA THR A 127 2.58 -1.08 -2.61
C THR A 127 3.40 -2.33 -2.87
N GLU A 128 4.00 -2.46 -4.06
CA GLU A 128 4.75 -3.66 -4.46
C GLU A 128 6.23 -3.58 -4.06
N LEU A 129 6.83 -2.37 -4.06
CA LEU A 129 8.25 -2.21 -3.74
C LEU A 129 8.46 -1.58 -2.36
N VAL A 130 7.84 -0.43 -2.12
CA VAL A 130 8.14 0.36 -0.92
C VAL A 130 7.58 -0.33 0.33
N LEU A 131 6.36 -0.84 0.28
CA LEU A 131 5.70 -1.48 1.42
C LEU A 131 6.44 -2.73 1.91
N PRO A 132 6.74 -3.77 1.09
CA PRO A 132 7.47 -4.94 1.58
C PRO A 132 8.87 -4.58 2.04
N TYR A 133 9.58 -3.69 1.34
CA TYR A 133 10.90 -3.23 1.77
C TYR A 133 10.86 -2.51 3.13
N CYS A 134 9.87 -1.64 3.34
CA CYS A 134 9.69 -0.95 4.62
C CYS A 134 9.31 -1.92 5.74
N LEU A 135 8.45 -2.90 5.47
CA LEU A 135 8.08 -3.94 6.44
C LEU A 135 9.29 -4.79 6.81
N LEU A 136 10.13 -5.19 5.86
CA LEU A 136 11.36 -5.92 6.13
C LEU A 136 12.33 -5.12 6.98
N LEU A 137 12.57 -3.84 6.65
CA LEU A 137 13.42 -2.98 7.47
C LEU A 137 12.85 -2.74 8.87
N ALA A 138 11.53 -2.60 9.01
CA ALA A 138 10.87 -2.47 10.30
C ALA A 138 10.99 -3.75 11.13
N GLN A 139 10.83 -4.92 10.49
CA GLN A 139 11.02 -6.22 11.13
C GLN A 139 12.46 -6.41 11.57
N ASP A 140 13.46 -6.07 10.74
CA ASP A 140 14.88 -6.15 11.09
C ASP A 140 15.25 -5.21 12.24
N ARG A 141 14.72 -3.98 12.22
CA ARG A 141 14.90 -3.04 13.34
C ARG A 141 14.27 -3.57 14.62
N ALA A 142 13.06 -4.12 14.54
CA ALA A 142 12.37 -4.71 15.70
C ALA A 142 13.10 -5.94 16.25
N ARG A 143 13.66 -6.79 15.37
CA ARG A 143 14.51 -7.94 15.76
C ARG A 143 15.76 -7.48 16.51
N ARG A 144 16.51 -6.52 15.96
CA ARG A 144 17.73 -5.97 16.60
C ARG A 144 17.45 -5.36 17.98
N LEU A 145 16.33 -4.66 18.13
CA LEU A 145 15.92 -4.10 19.41
C LEU A 145 15.52 -5.18 20.43
N ARG A 146 14.82 -6.23 19.98
CA ARG A 146 14.47 -7.38 20.83
C ARG A 146 15.72 -8.14 21.30
N ASP A 147 16.69 -8.38 20.41
CA ASP A 147 17.94 -9.06 20.75
C ASP A 147 18.82 -8.22 21.69
N ALA A 148 18.87 -6.90 21.48
CA ALA A 148 19.56 -5.97 22.37
C ALA A 148 18.89 -5.89 23.76
N ALA A 149 17.56 -6.01 23.82
CA ALA A 149 16.83 -6.07 25.09
C ALA A 149 17.05 -7.41 25.82
N ALA A 150 17.09 -8.53 25.10
CA ALA A 150 17.38 -9.85 25.67
C ALA A 150 18.79 -9.92 26.28
N LYS A 151 19.81 -9.38 25.60
CA LYS A 151 21.18 -9.31 26.12
C LYS A 151 21.31 -8.45 27.38
N LYS A 152 20.52 -7.37 27.49
CA LYS A 152 20.50 -6.53 28.70
C LYS A 152 19.83 -7.24 29.89
N ALA A 153 18.75 -7.98 29.64
CA ALA A 153 18.07 -8.74 30.68
C ALA A 153 18.93 -9.90 31.23
N ASP A 154 19.76 -10.51 30.40
CA ASP A 154 20.72 -11.56 30.80
C ASP A 154 21.90 -10.99 31.60
N ALA A 155 22.38 -9.79 31.24
CA ALA A 155 23.47 -9.10 31.95
C ALA A 155 23.09 -8.64 33.38
N ASP A 156 21.81 -8.34 33.63
CA ASP A 156 21.33 -7.94 34.96
C ASP A 156 21.11 -9.15 35.91
N GLN A 157 21.17 -10.40 35.43
CA GLN A 157 20.98 -11.62 36.24
C GLN A 157 22.28 -12.28 36.73
N GLN A 158 23.47 -11.79 36.39
CA GLN A 158 24.74 -12.35 36.88
C GLN A 158 25.28 -11.62 38.12
N PRO A 159 25.25 -12.22 39.33
CA PRO A 159 25.97 -11.69 40.48
C PRO A 159 27.50 -11.92 40.33
N PRO A 160 28.34 -11.02 40.86
CA PRO A 160 29.79 -11.05 40.63
C PRO A 160 30.45 -12.22 41.37
N GLN A 161 31.00 -13.20 40.63
CA GLN A 161 31.87 -14.23 41.19
C GLN A 161 33.35 -13.90 40.94
N GLN A 162 34.11 -13.94 42.05
CA GLN A 162 35.51 -13.58 42.16
C GLN A 162 36.44 -14.56 41.43
N GLN A 163 37.53 -14.02 40.87
CA GLN A 163 38.61 -14.73 40.20
C GLN A 163 39.38 -15.66 41.15
N GLN A 164 39.58 -16.94 40.77
CA GLN A 164 40.75 -17.74 41.19
C GLN A 164 41.06 -18.86 40.17
N GLN A 165 42.36 -19.10 39.96
CA GLN A 165 42.99 -19.80 38.83
C GLN A 165 43.02 -21.36 38.89
N GLN A 166 43.09 -21.95 37.69
CA GLN A 166 43.07 -23.36 37.23
C GLN A 166 44.21 -24.28 37.75
N PRO A 167 44.15 -25.62 37.54
CA PRO A 167 44.66 -26.23 36.29
C PRO A 167 43.79 -27.37 35.68
N ALA A 168 44.15 -27.75 34.45
CA ALA A 168 43.37 -28.44 33.44
C ALA A 168 43.12 -29.96 33.61
N LEU A 169 41.91 -30.39 33.23
CA LEU A 169 41.62 -31.67 32.56
C LEU A 169 40.59 -31.42 31.45
N GLN A 170 40.86 -31.95 30.26
CA GLN A 170 40.11 -31.74 29.02
C GLN A 170 38.69 -32.34 29.09
N GLU A 171 37.67 -31.48 29.22
CA GLU A 171 36.32 -31.72 28.71
C GLU A 171 36.04 -30.60 27.69
N GLY A 172 36.34 -30.87 26.43
CA GLY A 172 36.07 -29.96 25.32
C GLY A 172 35.27 -30.70 24.24
N ASP A 173 34.34 -29.96 23.62
CA ASP A 173 33.69 -30.24 22.32
C ASP A 173 32.28 -30.86 22.30
N ALA A 174 31.73 -31.39 23.40
CA ALA A 174 30.41 -32.06 23.35
C ALA A 174 29.18 -31.20 23.72
N VAL A 175 29.36 -30.05 24.37
CA VAL A 175 28.23 -29.25 24.92
C VAL A 175 27.89 -28.02 24.06
N ASP A 176 28.87 -27.43 23.35
CA ASP A 176 28.61 -26.33 22.42
C ASP A 176 27.76 -26.76 21.21
N SER A 177 27.95 -28.00 20.73
CA SER A 177 27.23 -28.53 19.56
C SER A 177 25.73 -28.75 19.80
N ILE A 178 25.29 -28.95 21.04
CA ILE A 178 23.86 -29.13 21.39
C ILE A 178 23.16 -27.77 21.60
N GLN A 179 23.89 -26.78 22.14
CA GLN A 179 23.37 -25.43 22.33
C GLN A 179 23.22 -24.70 20.98
N ASP A 180 24.20 -24.84 20.10
CA ASP A 180 24.19 -24.26 18.75
C ASP A 180 23.09 -24.89 17.87
N ALA A 181 22.91 -26.22 17.92
CA ALA A 181 21.84 -26.90 17.18
C ALA A 181 20.41 -26.51 17.66
N ARG A 182 20.25 -26.13 18.93
CA ARG A 182 18.96 -25.69 19.50
C ARG A 182 18.69 -24.21 19.24
N ALA A 183 19.74 -23.39 19.18
CA ALA A 183 19.66 -22.01 18.72
C ALA A 183 19.32 -21.95 17.23
N ASP A 184 19.96 -22.79 16.40
CA ASP A 184 19.64 -22.93 14.98
C ASP A 184 18.18 -23.37 14.78
N ASN A 185 17.70 -24.40 15.46
CA ASN A 185 16.29 -24.81 15.36
C ASN A 185 15.30 -23.72 15.82
N CYS A 186 15.63 -22.92 16.85
CA CYS A 186 14.79 -21.80 17.32
C CYS A 186 14.78 -20.62 16.34
N VAL A 187 15.93 -20.35 15.69
CA VAL A 187 16.05 -19.34 14.64
C VAL A 187 15.29 -19.79 13.40
N THR A 188 15.46 -21.05 12.97
CA THR A 188 14.76 -21.66 11.82
C THR A 188 13.23 -21.65 12.00
N ASP A 189 12.73 -22.00 13.19
CA ASP A 189 11.29 -22.03 13.49
C ASP A 189 10.67 -20.62 13.54
N LYS A 190 11.42 -19.62 14.01
CA LYS A 190 11.00 -18.20 13.97
C LYS A 190 11.06 -17.60 12.56
N THR A 191 12.02 -17.99 11.72
CA THR A 191 12.04 -17.61 10.30
C THR A 191 10.89 -18.27 9.53
N LEU A 192 10.59 -19.54 9.81
CA LEU A 192 9.44 -20.25 9.23
C LEU A 192 8.11 -19.62 9.64
N LEU A 193 7.94 -19.26 10.92
CA LEU A 193 6.74 -18.55 11.38
C LEU A 193 6.60 -17.16 10.74
N ALA A 194 7.69 -16.46 10.46
CA ALA A 194 7.68 -15.18 9.73
C ALA A 194 7.33 -15.37 8.24
N GLU A 195 7.77 -16.47 7.64
CA GLU A 195 7.47 -16.84 6.24
C GLU A 195 6.01 -17.30 6.08
N VAL A 196 5.49 -18.06 7.05
CA VAL A 196 4.08 -18.50 7.12
C VAL A 196 3.12 -17.35 7.43
N SER A 197 3.58 -16.30 8.14
CA SER A 197 2.80 -15.09 8.42
C SER A 197 2.96 -13.99 7.38
N SER A 198 3.80 -14.20 6.36
CA SER A 198 3.76 -13.38 5.15
C SER A 198 2.40 -13.60 4.48
N ASP A 199 1.72 -12.51 4.10
CA ASP A 199 0.44 -12.55 3.38
C ASP A 199 0.55 -13.57 2.25
N LYS A 200 -0.37 -14.54 2.18
CA LYS A 200 -0.39 -15.53 1.08
C LYS A 200 -0.43 -14.76 -0.23
N TYR A 201 0.60 -14.95 -1.05
CA TYR A 201 0.66 -14.35 -2.37
C TYR A 201 -0.44 -14.99 -3.24
N GLU A 202 -1.53 -14.26 -3.47
CA GLU A 202 -2.56 -14.66 -4.43
C GLU A 202 -2.08 -14.22 -5.82
N GLN A 203 -1.44 -15.13 -6.55
CA GLN A 203 -0.93 -14.88 -7.91
C GLN A 203 -1.99 -14.27 -8.86
N PHE A 204 -3.27 -14.53 -8.60
CA PHE A 204 -4.38 -13.98 -9.38
C PHE A 204 -4.55 -12.47 -9.22
N ASP A 205 -4.17 -11.90 -8.07
CA ASP A 205 -4.31 -10.46 -7.81
C ASP A 205 -3.38 -9.67 -8.76
N ASP A 206 -2.15 -10.14 -8.97
CA ASP A 206 -1.22 -9.52 -9.92
C ASP A 206 -1.70 -9.67 -11.37
N TYR A 207 -2.25 -10.84 -11.73
CA TYR A 207 -2.81 -11.04 -13.07
C TYR A 207 -4.00 -10.12 -13.34
N LEU A 208 -4.89 -9.99 -12.36
CA LEU A 208 -6.09 -9.17 -12.49
C LEU A 208 -5.71 -7.68 -12.62
N GLU A 209 -4.69 -7.24 -11.88
CA GLU A 209 -4.09 -5.91 -12.05
C GLU A 209 -3.52 -5.71 -13.46
N MET A 210 -2.70 -6.64 -13.97
CA MET A 210 -2.20 -6.54 -15.35
C MET A 210 -3.34 -6.55 -16.38
N CYS A 211 -4.39 -7.35 -16.17
CA CYS A 211 -5.54 -7.41 -17.08
C CYS A 211 -6.31 -6.08 -17.12
N ILE A 212 -6.52 -5.44 -15.97
CA ILE A 212 -7.18 -4.13 -15.89
C ILE A 212 -6.31 -3.06 -16.55
N GLN A 213 -4.98 -3.07 -16.32
CA GLN A 213 -4.09 -2.13 -16.98
C GLN A 213 -4.09 -2.31 -18.50
N HIS A 214 -4.09 -3.56 -18.98
CA HIS A 214 -4.14 -3.85 -20.41
C HIS A 214 -5.48 -3.44 -21.03
N GLY A 215 -6.61 -3.76 -20.38
CA GLY A 215 -7.93 -3.38 -20.87
C GLY A 215 -8.11 -1.87 -20.96
N TYR A 216 -7.50 -1.11 -20.05
CA TYR A 216 -7.47 0.35 -20.11
C TYR A 216 -6.78 0.89 -21.35
N ILE A 217 -5.61 0.35 -21.67
CA ILE A 217 -4.84 0.74 -22.85
C ILE A 217 -5.61 0.36 -24.11
N LEU A 218 -6.24 -0.82 -24.14
CA LEU A 218 -7.02 -1.27 -25.30
C LEU A 218 -8.27 -0.40 -25.53
N LEU A 219 -9.05 -0.14 -24.48
CA LEU A 219 -10.32 0.60 -24.60
C LEU A 219 -10.11 2.06 -24.99
N PHE A 220 -9.02 2.68 -24.51
CA PHE A 220 -8.77 4.11 -24.69
C PHE A 220 -7.56 4.43 -25.59
N ALA A 221 -7.01 3.45 -26.31
CA ALA A 221 -5.83 3.58 -27.17
C ALA A 221 -5.91 4.76 -28.15
N SER A 222 -7.09 4.99 -28.75
CA SER A 222 -7.31 6.06 -29.73
C SER A 222 -7.24 7.46 -29.12
N SER A 223 -7.62 7.59 -27.84
CA SER A 223 -7.62 8.86 -27.10
C SER A 223 -6.27 9.17 -26.45
N PHE A 224 -5.47 8.14 -26.15
CA PHE A 224 -4.16 8.28 -25.51
C PHE A 224 -3.15 7.22 -25.99
N PRO A 225 -2.59 7.37 -27.21
CA PRO A 225 -1.68 6.38 -27.80
C PRO A 225 -0.34 6.25 -27.04
N LEU A 226 0.01 7.22 -26.20
CA LEU A 226 1.20 7.17 -25.34
C LEU A 226 1.04 6.18 -24.16
N ALA A 227 -0.19 5.74 -23.84
CA ALA A 227 -0.44 4.76 -22.79
C ALA A 227 0.33 3.46 -23.02
N SER A 228 0.29 2.95 -24.26
CA SER A 228 0.92 1.69 -24.63
C SER A 228 2.44 1.71 -24.47
N LEU A 229 3.07 2.88 -24.60
CA LEU A 229 4.51 3.04 -24.45
C LEU A 229 4.94 3.16 -22.98
N LEU A 230 4.06 3.69 -22.13
CA LEU A 230 4.30 3.84 -20.69
C LEU A 230 3.99 2.57 -19.89
N ALA A 231 3.25 1.63 -20.49
CA ALA A 231 2.84 0.39 -19.84
C ALA A 231 3.82 -0.78 -20.04
N ILE A 232 4.79 -0.62 -20.94
CA ILE A 232 5.91 -1.54 -21.17
C ILE A 232 7.05 -1.14 -20.23
#